data_AF-A0A3B9X398-F1
#
_entry.id   AF-A0A3B9X398-F1
#
_cell.length_a   1.000
_cell.length_b   1.000
_cell.length_c   1.000
_cell.angle_alpha   90.00
_cell.angle_beta   90.00
_cell.angle_gamma   90.00
#
_symmetry.space_group_name_H-M   'P 1'
#
loop_
_entity.id
_entity.type
_entity.pdbx_description
1 polymer ?
#
loop_
_entity_poly.entity_id
_entity_poly.type
_entity_poly.pdbx_seq_one_letter_code
_entity_poly.pdbx_strand_id
1 'polypeptide(L)'
;GRGTGIDDEVLHHKIKLIDSALDLHKEVATTAFEKLRCFGGFEIAALAGAYIACAQKGVPVLVDGFISTAAAVAAVSLNSGVRDWMLFSHYSQESGHRHLLGFLDASPLLDFQMRLGEGSGAALCVPLLQSACLLQSEMATFGEAAVRVN
;
A
#
# COMPACT_ATOMS: atom_id res chain seq x y z
N GLY A 1 13.38 6.54 -6.19
CA GLY A 1 13.09 6.22 -7.60
C GLY A 1 12.98 7.48 -8.43
N ARG A 2 12.89 7.31 -9.76
CA ARG A 2 12.77 8.41 -10.73
C ARG A 2 11.38 9.06 -10.76
N GLY A 3 10.37 8.48 -10.13
CA GLY A 3 9.02 9.06 -10.11
C GLY A 3 8.50 9.29 -11.52
N THR A 4 8.19 10.55 -11.83
CA THR A 4 7.69 11.04 -13.12
C THR A 4 8.69 10.96 -14.29
N GLY A 5 9.85 10.31 -14.10
CA GLY A 5 10.83 10.07 -15.17
C GLY A 5 11.99 11.07 -15.18
N ILE A 6 12.42 11.54 -14.01
CA ILE A 6 13.54 12.49 -13.88
C ILE A 6 14.87 11.92 -14.37
N ASP A 7 15.76 12.79 -14.83
CA ASP A 7 17.13 12.45 -15.23
C ASP A 7 18.07 12.18 -14.04
N ASP A 8 19.33 11.88 -14.34
CA ASP A 8 20.34 11.50 -13.34
C ASP A 8 20.77 12.65 -12.43
N GLU A 9 20.80 13.87 -12.96
CA GLU A 9 21.17 15.05 -12.17
C GLU A 9 20.09 15.34 -11.13
N VAL A 10 18.83 15.36 -11.56
CA VAL A 10 17.68 15.55 -10.67
C VAL A 10 17.56 14.40 -9.68
N LEU A 11 17.86 13.15 -10.09
CA LEU A 11 17.89 12.01 -9.18
C LEU A 11 18.97 12.19 -8.10
N HIS A 12 20.19 12.60 -8.47
CA HIS A 12 21.27 12.81 -7.52
C HIS A 12 20.97 13.96 -6.55
N HIS A 13 20.36 15.04 -7.05
CA HIS A 13 19.86 16.13 -6.22
C HIS A 13 18.79 15.66 -5.23
N LYS A 14 17.82 14.85 -5.69
CA LYS A 14 16.78 14.26 -4.85
C LYS A 14 17.37 13.42 -3.72
N ILE A 15 18.41 12.63 -3.99
CA ILE A 15 19.10 11.83 -2.98
C ILE A 15 19.71 12.75 -1.91
N LYS A 16 20.48 13.77 -2.32
CA LYS A 16 21.09 14.73 -1.37
C LYS A 16 20.06 15.45 -0.50
N LEU A 17 18.91 15.81 -1.07
CA LEU A 17 17.82 16.44 -0.32
C LEU A 17 17.25 15.49 0.75
N ILE A 18 17.05 14.22 0.40
CA ILE A 18 16.58 13.20 1.35
C ILE A 18 17.61 13.00 2.46
N ASP A 19 18.90 12.88 2.13
CA ASP A 19 19.98 12.73 3.12
C ASP A 19 20.02 13.93 4.08
N SER A 20 19.91 15.14 3.54
CA SER A 20 19.89 16.37 4.36
C SER A 20 18.67 16.43 5.29
N ALA A 21 17.50 15.98 4.82
CA ALA A 21 16.31 15.91 5.65
C ALA A 21 16.46 14.87 6.77
N LEU A 22 17.01 13.69 6.45
CA LEU A 22 17.29 12.64 7.42
C LEU A 22 18.23 13.13 8.52
N ASP A 23 19.31 13.82 8.14
CA ASP A 23 20.27 14.41 9.09
C ASP A 23 19.64 15.50 9.96
N LEU A 24 18.81 16.37 9.37
CA LEU A 24 18.12 17.45 10.07
C LEU A 24 17.18 16.92 11.17
N HIS A 25 16.51 15.81 10.91
CA HIS A 25 15.46 15.29 11.80
C HIS A 25 15.88 14.05 12.59
N LYS A 26 17.13 13.59 12.51
CA LYS A 26 17.60 12.33 13.13
C LYS A 26 17.31 12.21 14.64
N GLU A 27 17.44 13.30 15.39
CA GLU A 27 17.21 13.32 16.84
C GLU A 27 15.72 13.41 17.20
N VAL A 28 14.89 13.85 16.24
CA VAL A 28 13.45 14.10 16.44
C VAL A 28 12.61 12.91 15.97
N ALA A 29 12.97 12.34 14.82
CA ALA A 29 12.22 11.28 14.13
C ALA A 29 12.44 9.88 14.74
N THR A 30 12.27 9.78 16.06
CA THR A 30 12.54 8.57 16.85
C THR A 30 11.33 7.63 16.91
N THR A 31 10.11 8.15 16.73
CA THR A 31 8.87 7.35 16.71
C THR A 31 8.25 7.30 15.31
N ALA A 32 7.33 6.35 15.07
CA ALA A 32 6.60 6.28 13.81
C ALA A 32 5.81 7.57 13.51
N PHE A 33 5.21 8.18 14.54
CA PHE A 33 4.49 9.44 14.41
C PHE A 33 5.43 10.59 14.02
N GLU A 34 6.57 10.71 14.70
CA GLU A 34 7.56 11.74 14.40
C GLU A 34 8.18 11.57 13.00
N LYS A 35 8.43 10.32 12.56
CA LYS A 35 8.87 10.04 11.19
C LYS A 35 7.84 10.49 10.15
N LEU A 36 6.55 10.21 10.38
CA LEU A 36 5.48 10.68 9.50
C LEU A 36 5.39 12.22 9.51
N ARG A 37 5.56 12.85 10.68
CA ARG A 37 5.53 14.32 10.83
C ARG A 37 6.70 15.00 10.12
N CYS A 38 7.89 14.42 10.16
CA CYS A 38 9.11 15.01 9.59
C CYS A 38 9.29 14.70 8.09
N PHE A 39 8.91 13.50 7.64
CA PHE A 39 9.23 13.01 6.31
C PHE A 39 8.03 12.68 5.43
N GLY A 40 6.83 12.74 6.00
CA GLY A 40 5.59 12.50 5.26
C GLY A 40 5.10 13.73 4.49
N GLY A 41 3.82 13.65 4.11
CA GLY A 41 3.03 14.73 3.57
C GLY A 41 1.62 14.67 4.16
N PHE A 42 0.82 15.73 3.99
CA PHE A 42 -0.55 15.77 4.50
C PHE A 42 -1.41 14.62 3.95
N GLU A 43 -1.20 14.27 2.68
CA GLU A 43 -1.86 13.17 2.00
C GLU A 43 -1.47 11.80 2.57
N ILE A 44 -0.19 11.59 2.90
CA ILE A 44 0.29 10.35 3.52
C ILE A 44 -0.27 10.23 4.94
N ALA A 45 -0.28 11.33 5.69
CA ALA A 45 -0.86 11.36 7.03
C ALA A 45 -2.38 11.12 7.01
N ALA A 46 -3.09 11.72 6.05
CA ALA A 46 -4.52 11.49 5.86
C ALA A 46 -4.83 10.04 5.50
N LEU A 47 -4.07 9.43 4.58
CA LEU A 47 -4.21 8.01 4.24
C LEU A 47 -3.91 7.10 5.42
N ALA A 48 -2.84 7.36 6.17
CA ALA A 48 -2.49 6.56 7.35
C ALA A 48 -3.61 6.62 8.39
N GLY A 49 -4.17 7.80 8.66
CA GLY A 49 -5.33 7.98 9.53
C GLY A 49 -6.57 7.25 9.02
N ALA A 50 -6.85 7.32 7.71
CA ALA A 50 -7.97 6.61 7.09
C ALA A 50 -7.83 5.09 7.24
N TYR A 51 -6.63 4.53 7.02
CA TYR A 51 -6.38 3.10 7.20
C TYR A 51 -6.59 2.65 8.64
N ILE A 52 -6.10 3.41 9.62
CA ILE A 52 -6.34 3.14 11.05
C ILE A 52 -7.85 3.15 11.35
N ALA A 53 -8.57 4.17 10.87
CA ALA A 53 -10.00 4.30 11.11
C ALA A 53 -10.82 3.18 10.45
N CYS A 54 -10.45 2.74 9.25
CA CYS A 54 -11.06 1.60 8.58
C CYS A 54 -10.85 0.30 9.38
N ALA A 55 -9.62 0.03 9.84
CA ALA A 55 -9.34 -1.12 10.68
C ALA A 55 -10.15 -1.11 11.99
N GLN A 56 -10.26 0.04 12.66
CA GLN A 56 -11.09 0.21 13.86
C GLN A 56 -12.58 -0.09 13.62
N LYS A 57 -13.07 0.15 12.40
CA LYS A 57 -14.45 -0.13 11.98
C LYS A 57 -14.65 -1.52 11.40
N GLY A 58 -13.58 -2.32 11.31
CA GLY A 58 -13.61 -3.61 10.66
C GLY A 58 -13.92 -3.53 9.16
N VAL A 59 -13.43 -2.50 8.49
CA VAL A 59 -13.58 -2.30 7.04
C VAL A 59 -12.23 -2.52 6.36
N PRO A 60 -12.11 -3.48 5.42
CA PRO A 60 -10.87 -3.69 4.71
C PRO A 60 -10.57 -2.52 3.76
N VAL A 61 -9.29 -2.24 3.55
CA VAL A 61 -8.81 -1.20 2.64
C VAL A 61 -7.98 -1.80 1.51
N LEU A 62 -8.18 -1.27 0.30
CA LEU A 62 -7.32 -1.56 -0.85
C LEU A 62 -6.21 -0.53 -0.92
N VAL A 63 -4.98 -0.97 -0.67
CA VAL A 63 -3.76 -0.17 -0.80
C VAL A 63 -3.37 -0.14 -2.28
N ASP A 64 -3.22 1.07 -2.83
CA ASP A 64 -2.92 1.31 -4.25
C ASP A 64 -1.44 1.04 -4.58
N GLY A 65 -0.70 2.05 -5.05
CA GLY A 65 0.73 1.96 -5.36
C GLY A 65 1.63 2.56 -4.28
N PHE A 66 2.83 2.96 -4.69
CA PHE A 66 3.93 3.32 -3.78
C PHE A 66 3.60 4.30 -2.65
N ILE A 67 2.91 5.41 -2.96
CA ILE A 67 2.57 6.44 -1.95
C ILE A 67 1.54 5.91 -0.95
N SER A 68 0.53 5.16 -1.41
CA SER A 68 -0.45 4.51 -0.54
C SER A 68 0.21 3.47 0.36
N THR A 69 1.17 2.71 -0.17
CA THR A 69 1.92 1.73 0.61
C THR A 69 2.84 2.40 1.64
N ALA A 70 3.41 3.58 1.34
CA ALA A 70 4.14 4.36 2.35
C ALA A 70 3.24 4.80 3.51
N ALA A 71 2.00 5.23 3.21
CA ALA A 71 1.00 5.53 4.23
C ALA A 71 0.58 4.27 5.01
N ALA A 72 0.52 3.10 4.36
CA ALA A 72 0.26 1.82 5.02
C ALA A 72 1.39 1.44 5.99
N VAL A 73 2.66 1.63 5.61
CA VAL A 73 3.81 1.45 6.52
C VAL A 73 3.69 2.36 7.73
N ALA A 74 3.34 3.63 7.53
CA ALA A 74 3.14 4.56 8.65
C ALA A 74 2.00 4.10 9.58
N ALA A 75 0.85 3.71 9.02
CA ALA A 75 -0.30 3.21 9.77
C ALA A 75 0.03 1.95 10.59
N VAL A 76 0.68 0.96 9.97
CA VAL A 76 1.08 -0.30 10.63
C VAL A 76 2.16 -0.06 11.69
N SER A 77 3.08 0.88 11.45
CA SER A 77 4.10 1.26 12.44
C SER A 77 3.52 1.99 13.66
N LEU A 78 2.39 2.68 13.49
CA LEU A 78 1.63 3.31 14.58
C LEU A 78 0.74 2.31 15.31
N ASN A 79 0.13 1.38 14.58
CA ASN A 79 -0.74 0.34 15.11
C ASN A 79 -0.64 -0.92 14.24
N SER A 80 0.02 -1.95 14.75
CA SER A 80 0.31 -3.17 13.98
C SER A 80 -0.94 -3.94 13.55
N GLY A 81 -2.02 -3.89 14.34
CA GLY A 81 -3.28 -4.57 14.04
C GLY A 81 -3.99 -4.04 12.79
N VAL A 82 -3.59 -2.88 12.27
CA VAL A 82 -4.12 -2.32 11.02
C VAL A 82 -3.77 -3.22 9.82
N ARG A 83 -2.66 -3.97 9.89
CA ARG A 83 -2.17 -4.80 8.80
C ARG A 83 -3.18 -5.87 8.35
N ASP A 84 -3.96 -6.42 9.27
CA ASP A 84 -4.94 -7.48 8.99
C ASP A 84 -6.12 -6.99 8.14
N TRP A 85 -6.30 -5.67 8.05
CA TRP A 85 -7.37 -5.02 7.29
C TRP A 85 -6.91 -4.52 5.92
N MET A 86 -5.67 -4.82 5.50
CA MET A 86 -5.10 -4.32 4.26
C MET A 86 -5.03 -5.39 3.18
N LEU A 87 -5.60 -5.07 2.01
CA LEU A 87 -5.39 -5.77 0.75
C LEU A 87 -4.53 -4.90 -0.15
N PHE A 88 -3.64 -5.51 -0.95
CA PHE A 88 -2.70 -4.77 -1.79
C PHE A 88 -3.06 -4.95 -3.26
N SER A 89 -3.22 -3.84 -3.98
CA SER A 89 -3.76 -3.88 -5.33
C SER A 89 -2.76 -4.38 -6.37
N HIS A 90 -1.62 -3.70 -6.53
CA HIS A 90 -0.70 -3.98 -7.64
C HIS A 90 0.77 -3.75 -7.29
N TYR A 91 1.66 -4.37 -8.06
CA TYR A 91 3.07 -4.01 -8.09
C TYR A 91 3.28 -2.73 -8.90
N SER A 92 3.43 -1.60 -8.20
CA SER A 92 3.91 -0.36 -8.82
C SER A 92 5.35 -0.49 -9.35
N GLN A 93 5.64 0.20 -10.46
CA GLN A 93 6.98 0.32 -11.06
C GLN A 93 7.93 1.26 -10.30
N GLU A 94 7.48 1.90 -9.22
CA GLU A 94 8.40 2.64 -8.36
C GLU A 94 9.37 1.69 -7.65
N SER A 95 10.68 1.94 -7.80
CA SER A 95 11.74 1.05 -7.31
C SER A 95 11.68 0.78 -5.79
N GLY A 96 11.16 1.74 -5.02
CA GLY A 96 10.97 1.59 -3.58
C GLY A 96 9.81 0.67 -3.20
N HIS A 97 8.88 0.38 -4.12
CA HIS A 97 7.62 -0.26 -3.75
C HIS A 97 7.79 -1.69 -3.26
N ARG A 98 8.65 -2.48 -3.90
CA ARG A 98 8.95 -3.86 -3.46
C ARG A 98 9.52 -3.91 -2.04
N HIS A 99 10.31 -2.91 -1.65
CA HIS A 99 10.86 -2.83 -0.29
C HIS A 99 9.75 -2.59 0.74
N LEU A 100 8.80 -1.69 0.45
CA LEU A 100 7.66 -1.43 1.34
C LEU A 100 6.72 -2.64 1.44
N LEU A 101 6.46 -3.32 0.33
CA LEU A 101 5.68 -4.55 0.32
C LEU A 101 6.34 -5.65 1.13
N GLY A 102 7.67 -5.80 1.03
CA GLY A 102 8.43 -6.74 1.86
C GLY A 102 8.37 -6.41 3.35
N PHE A 103 8.46 -5.14 3.73
CA PHE A 103 8.28 -4.71 5.12
C PHE A 103 6.90 -5.08 5.68
N LEU A 104 5.87 -4.99 4.83
CA LEU A 104 4.48 -5.31 5.21
C LEU A 104 4.14 -6.79 5.01
N ASP A 105 5.07 -7.65 4.57
CA ASP A 105 4.77 -9.02 4.16
C ASP A 105 3.53 -9.09 3.23
N ALA A 106 3.50 -8.21 2.24
CA ALA A 106 2.35 -7.97 1.39
C ALA A 106 2.50 -8.63 0.01
N SER A 107 1.42 -9.27 -0.44
CA SER A 107 1.31 -9.86 -1.79
C SER A 107 0.21 -9.14 -2.59
N PRO A 108 0.59 -8.23 -3.53
CA PRO A 108 -0.36 -7.56 -4.41
C PRO A 108 -1.11 -8.51 -5.35
N LEU A 109 -2.34 -8.13 -5.72
CA LEU A 109 -3.20 -8.92 -6.61
C LEU A 109 -2.78 -8.85 -8.08
N LEU A 110 -2.21 -7.73 -8.54
CA LEU A 110 -1.92 -7.45 -9.95
C LEU A 110 -0.44 -7.10 -10.19
N ASP A 111 0.09 -7.44 -11.37
CA ASP A 111 1.37 -6.94 -11.88
C ASP A 111 1.21 -6.44 -13.32
N PHE A 112 0.64 -5.24 -13.46
CA PHE A 112 0.38 -4.59 -14.75
C PHE A 112 1.38 -3.47 -15.07
N GLN A 113 2.53 -3.45 -14.39
CA GLN A 113 3.57 -2.44 -14.61
C GLN A 113 3.06 -0.99 -14.42
N MET A 114 2.11 -0.77 -13.50
CA MET A 114 1.48 0.53 -13.28
C MET A 114 2.34 1.47 -12.42
N ARG A 115 2.15 2.78 -12.57
CA ARG A 115 2.83 3.82 -11.75
C ARG A 115 2.11 5.16 -11.67
N LEU A 116 0.81 5.19 -12.02
CA LEU A 116 0.02 6.41 -12.02
C LEU A 116 -0.27 6.90 -10.59
N GLY A 117 -0.71 5.98 -9.72
CA GLY A 117 -1.23 6.33 -8.41
C GLY A 117 -2.73 6.63 -8.48
N GLU A 118 -3.18 7.59 -7.66
CA GLU A 118 -4.58 8.08 -7.62
C GLU A 118 -5.63 7.03 -7.25
N GLY A 119 -5.21 5.88 -6.70
CA GLY A 119 -6.14 4.78 -6.42
C GLY A 119 -6.51 3.97 -7.65
N SER A 120 -5.83 4.17 -8.80
CA SER A 120 -6.16 3.51 -10.05
C SER A 120 -6.01 1.99 -9.99
N GLY A 121 -4.94 1.47 -9.38
CA GLY A 121 -4.75 0.03 -9.20
C GLY A 121 -5.73 -0.55 -8.20
N ALA A 122 -6.02 0.18 -7.11
CA ALA A 122 -7.07 -0.18 -6.17
C ALA A 122 -8.45 -0.31 -6.87
N ALA A 123 -8.82 0.66 -7.72
CA ALA A 123 -10.07 0.64 -8.47
C ALA A 123 -10.15 -0.57 -9.43
N LEU A 124 -9.05 -0.91 -10.10
CA LEU A 124 -8.98 -2.11 -10.97
C LEU A 124 -9.16 -3.42 -10.19
N CYS A 125 -8.81 -3.46 -8.91
CA CYS A 125 -8.98 -4.65 -8.07
C CYS A 125 -10.40 -4.83 -7.53
N VAL A 126 -11.24 -3.78 -7.53
CA VAL A 126 -12.60 -3.87 -6.97
C VAL A 126 -13.45 -4.93 -7.68
N PRO A 127 -13.54 -4.99 -9.03
CA PRO A 127 -14.29 -6.04 -9.72
C PRO A 127 -13.73 -7.44 -9.47
N LEU A 128 -12.41 -7.56 -9.28
CA LEU A 128 -11.77 -8.84 -8.96
C LEU A 128 -12.20 -9.34 -7.57
N LEU A 129 -12.22 -8.47 -6.56
CA LEU A 129 -12.71 -8.80 -5.23
C LEU A 129 -14.21 -9.12 -5.22
N GLN A 130 -15.01 -8.36 -5.97
CA GLN A 130 -16.44 -8.65 -6.15
C GLN A 130 -16.66 -10.04 -6.76
N SER A 131 -15.87 -10.39 -7.78
CA SER A 131 -15.92 -11.71 -8.40
C SER A 131 -15.56 -12.82 -7.41
N ALA A 132 -14.55 -12.62 -6.56
CA ALA A 132 -14.18 -13.58 -5.52
C ALA A 132 -15.32 -13.79 -4.51
N CYS A 133 -15.98 -12.71 -4.07
CA CYS A 133 -17.15 -12.80 -3.20
C CYS A 133 -18.29 -13.58 -3.86
N LEU A 134 -18.62 -13.27 -5.12
CA LEU A 134 -19.67 -13.96 -5.86
C LEU A 134 -19.37 -15.45 -6.05
N LEU A 135 -18.12 -15.79 -6.40
CA LEU A 135 -17.69 -17.19 -6.50
C LEU A 135 -17.84 -17.92 -5.17
N GLN A 136 -17.54 -17.28 -4.05
CA GLN A 136 -17.70 -17.88 -2.73
C GLN A 136 -19.18 -18.04 -2.33
N SER A 137 -20.06 -17.11 -2.71
CA SER A 137 -21.46 -17.09 -2.25
C SER A 137 -22.45 -17.77 -3.20
N GLU A 138 -22.14 -17.85 -4.50
CA GLU A 138 -23.11 -18.26 -5.53
C GLU A 138 -22.67 -19.50 -6.32
N MET A 139 -21.41 -19.92 -6.23
CA MET A 139 -20.96 -21.11 -6.93
C MET A 139 -21.54 -22.36 -6.27
N ALA A 140 -22.18 -23.21 -7.08
CA ALA A 140 -22.71 -24.48 -6.62
C ALA A 140 -21.59 -25.34 -6.01
N THR A 141 -21.89 -25.93 -4.86
CA THR A 141 -21.04 -26.96 -4.26
C THR A 141 -21.03 -28.22 -5.14
N PHE A 142 -20.04 -29.08 -4.95
CA PHE A 142 -19.97 -30.34 -5.70
C PHE A 142 -21.24 -31.20 -5.54
N GLY A 143 -21.87 -31.17 -4.36
CA GLY A 143 -23.13 -31.86 -4.11
C GLY A 143 -24.29 -31.31 -4.94
N GLU A 144 -24.44 -29.98 -5.00
CA GLU A 144 -25.47 -29.31 -5.81
C GLU A 144 -25.24 -29.50 -7.30
N ALA A 145 -23.97 -29.54 -7.73
CA ALA A 145 -23.58 -29.74 -9.13
C ALA A 145 -23.55 -31.23 -9.55
N ALA A 146 -23.87 -32.17 -8.65
CA ALA A 146 -23.78 -33.62 -8.88
C ALA A 146 -22.39 -34.10 -9.35
N VAL A 147 -21.33 -33.43 -8.92
CA VAL A 147 -19.94 -33.77 -9.23
C VAL A 147 -19.38 -34.65 -8.10
N ARG A 148 -18.77 -35.79 -8.46
CA ARG A 148 -18.07 -36.65 -7.50
C ARG A 148 -16.61 -36.24 -7.39
N VAL A 149 -16.16 -35.97 -6.18
CA VAL A 149 -14.73 -35.82 -5.87
C VAL A 149 -14.20 -37.20 -5.51
N ASN A 150 -13.23 -37.72 -6.28
CA ASN A 150 -12.54 -38.97 -5.95
C ASN A 150 -11.60 -38.79 -4.76
#